data_AF-A0A3S0UV39-F1
#
_entry.id   AF-A0A3S0UV39-F1
#
_cell.length_a   1.000
_cell.length_b   1.000
_cell.length_c   1.000
_cell.angle_alpha   90.00
_cell.angle_beta   90.00
_cell.angle_gamma   90.00
#
_symmetry.space_group_name_H-M   'P 1'
#
loop_
_entity.id
_entity.type
_entity.pdbx_description
1 polymer ?
#
loop_
_entity_poly.entity_id
_entity_poly.type
_entity_poly.pdbx_seq_one_letter_code
_entity_poly.pdbx_strand_id
1 'polypeptide(L)'
;MSTPIINIFTYGLPFKLANQIYKEFQDRVKEANFLVENSPRFKFLNDYNETLELLIALSIFHKRVVSNLDGAVKFYGIVNSISKADTISMGSYDLTFEEKNKILALVINYRTLIKKFGISENDFDYTETKEFLSNLKRIKSLDTYDDRNDKGIGKNIEDDLPF
;
A
#
# COMPACT_ATOMS: atom_id res chain seq x y z
N MET A 1 -20.15 15.66 10.06
CA MET A 1 -18.77 15.24 10.33
C MET A 1 -18.52 13.97 9.53
N SER A 2 -17.55 13.97 8.63
CA SER A 2 -17.14 12.75 7.92
C SER A 2 -16.46 11.80 8.91
N THR A 3 -16.70 10.50 8.76
CA THR A 3 -15.99 9.47 9.53
C THR A 3 -14.50 9.53 9.16
N PRO A 4 -13.57 9.67 10.11
CA PRO A 4 -12.14 9.64 9.82
C PRO A 4 -11.76 8.37 9.04
N ILE A 5 -10.99 8.52 7.97
CA ILE A 5 -10.68 7.40 7.06
C ILE A 5 -10.02 6.23 7.78
N ILE A 6 -9.21 6.52 8.78
CA ILE A 6 -8.52 5.53 9.62
C ILE A 6 -9.50 4.59 10.34
N ASN A 7 -10.72 5.04 10.66
CA ASN A 7 -11.73 4.21 11.32
C ASN A 7 -12.16 3.04 10.43
N ILE A 8 -12.13 3.23 9.10
CA ILE A 8 -12.44 2.17 8.12
C ILE A 8 -11.38 1.07 8.22
N PHE A 9 -10.10 1.45 8.31
CA PHE A 9 -8.98 0.51 8.39
C PHE A 9 -8.85 -0.18 9.76
N THR A 10 -9.34 0.43 10.83
CA THR A 10 -9.26 -0.15 12.18
C THR A 10 -10.52 -0.89 12.61
N TYR A 11 -11.58 -0.85 11.81
CA TYR A 11 -12.84 -1.50 12.16
C TYR A 11 -12.66 -3.03 12.28
N GLY A 12 -13.11 -3.59 13.41
CA GLY A 12 -13.00 -5.02 13.71
C GLY A 12 -11.60 -5.51 14.11
N LEU A 13 -10.59 -4.63 14.14
CA LEU A 13 -9.26 -5.03 14.60
C LEU A 13 -9.18 -5.11 16.13
N PRO A 14 -8.31 -5.98 16.68
CA PRO A 14 -8.03 -5.99 18.11
C PRO A 14 -7.55 -4.63 18.61
N PHE A 15 -8.04 -4.18 19.77
CA PHE A 15 -7.78 -2.84 20.32
C PHE A 15 -6.30 -2.44 20.29
N LYS A 16 -5.40 -3.34 20.70
CA LYS A 16 -3.96 -3.06 20.74
C LYS A 16 -3.39 -2.76 19.35
N LEU A 17 -3.83 -3.50 18.33
CA LEU A 17 -3.40 -3.31 16.94
C LEU A 17 -4.02 -2.04 16.35
N ALA A 18 -5.32 -1.84 16.56
CA ALA A 18 -6.03 -0.63 16.14
C ALA A 18 -5.36 0.63 16.72
N ASN A 19 -5.07 0.65 18.01
CA ASN A 19 -4.42 1.78 18.67
C ASN A 19 -3.02 2.09 18.13
N GLN A 20 -2.24 1.06 17.77
CA GLN A 20 -0.94 1.25 17.11
C GLN A 20 -1.10 1.91 15.74
N ILE A 21 -2.08 1.45 14.96
CA ILE A 21 -2.40 2.00 13.64
C ILE A 21 -2.86 3.46 13.76
N TYR A 22 -3.75 3.77 14.71
CA TYR A 22 -4.21 5.14 14.98
C TYR A 22 -3.06 6.09 15.33
N LYS A 23 -2.19 5.68 16.25
CA LYS A 23 -1.09 6.53 16.69
C LYS A 23 -0.12 6.82 15.54
N GLU A 24 0.29 5.78 14.82
CA GLU A 24 1.17 5.95 13.66
C GLU A 24 0.50 6.82 12.59
N PHE A 25 -0.81 6.64 12.34
CA PHE A 25 -1.55 7.47 11.39
C PHE A 25 -1.54 8.95 11.77
N GLN A 26 -1.85 9.28 13.02
CA GLN A 26 -1.86 10.66 13.51
C GLN A 26 -0.49 11.33 13.38
N ASP A 27 0.57 10.63 13.79
CA ASP A 27 1.95 11.12 13.72
C ASP A 27 2.36 11.36 12.25
N ARG A 28 2.05 10.41 11.35
CA ARG A 28 2.40 10.48 9.93
C ARG A 28 1.62 11.56 9.18
N VAL A 29 0.33 11.71 9.43
CA VAL A 29 -0.49 12.76 8.80
C VAL A 29 0.01 14.14 9.23
N LYS A 30 0.31 14.33 10.53
CA LYS A 30 0.86 15.59 11.02
C LYS A 30 2.19 15.93 10.35
N GLU A 31 3.10 14.97 10.25
CA GLU A 31 4.39 15.16 9.58
C GLU A 31 4.23 15.42 8.08
N ALA A 32 3.33 14.68 7.41
CA ALA A 32 3.08 14.82 5.99
C ALA A 32 2.53 16.22 5.67
N ASN A 33 1.54 16.70 6.42
CA ASN A 33 0.97 18.03 6.24
C ASN A 33 2.04 19.11 6.45
N PHE A 34 2.86 18.98 7.49
CA PHE A 34 3.98 19.91 7.71
C PHE A 34 4.95 19.94 6.51
N LEU A 35 5.32 18.78 5.97
CA LEU A 35 6.22 18.70 4.81
C LEU A 35 5.59 19.27 3.53
N VAL A 36 4.29 19.02 3.32
CA VAL A 36 3.53 19.49 2.16
C VAL A 36 3.40 21.02 2.16
N GLU A 37 3.10 21.62 3.32
CA GLU A 37 3.00 23.07 3.49
C GLU A 37 4.35 23.78 3.34
N ASN A 38 5.42 23.21 3.92
CA ASN A 38 6.70 23.90 4.08
C ASN A 38 7.76 23.54 3.03
N SER A 39 7.56 22.49 2.23
CA SER A 39 8.55 22.06 1.22
C SER A 39 8.03 22.23 -0.20
N PRO A 40 8.70 23.05 -1.05
CA PRO A 40 8.37 23.16 -2.48
C PRO A 40 8.36 21.81 -3.21
N ARG A 41 9.14 20.83 -2.72
CA ARG A 41 9.22 19.47 -3.28
C ARG A 41 7.88 18.74 -3.24
N PHE A 42 7.04 19.01 -2.24
CA PHE A 42 5.80 18.29 -1.94
C PHE A 42 4.53 19.12 -2.13
N LYS A 43 4.64 20.41 -2.49
CA LYS A 43 3.49 21.30 -2.74
C LYS A 43 2.46 20.77 -3.73
N PHE A 44 2.86 19.88 -4.64
CA PHE A 44 1.96 19.24 -5.61
C PHE A 44 0.86 18.37 -4.95
N LEU A 45 0.97 18.11 -3.64
CA LEU A 45 0.01 17.37 -2.83
C LEU A 45 -0.98 18.26 -2.07
N ASN A 46 -0.81 19.59 -2.06
CA ASN A 46 -1.68 20.52 -1.30
C ASN A 46 -3.18 20.32 -1.61
N ASP A 47 -3.50 20.02 -2.86
CA ASP A 47 -4.88 19.86 -3.33
C ASP A 47 -5.43 18.43 -3.09
N TYR A 48 -4.63 17.54 -2.50
CA TYR A 48 -4.91 16.10 -2.39
C TYR A 48 -4.91 15.60 -0.94
N ASN A 49 -5.29 16.46 0.03
CA ASN A 49 -5.21 16.12 1.46
C ASN A 49 -5.99 14.85 1.83
N GLU A 50 -7.22 14.68 1.33
CA GLU A 50 -8.02 13.48 1.61
C GLU A 50 -7.38 12.21 1.01
N THR A 51 -6.85 12.32 -0.21
CA THR A 51 -6.11 11.22 -0.86
C THR A 51 -4.83 10.89 -0.10
N LEU A 52 -4.12 11.89 0.40
CA LEU A 52 -2.92 11.72 1.19
C LEU A 52 -3.23 10.98 2.50
N GLU A 53 -4.27 11.38 3.22
CA GLU A 53 -4.72 10.67 4.43
C GLU A 53 -5.12 9.22 4.12
N LEU A 54 -5.87 8.98 3.05
CA LEU A 54 -6.23 7.63 2.62
C LEU A 54 -5.00 6.76 2.35
N LEU A 55 -4.02 7.29 1.60
CA LEU A 55 -2.82 6.54 1.23
C LEU A 55 -1.91 6.28 2.43
N ILE A 56 -1.82 7.21 3.39
CA ILE A 56 -1.12 6.99 4.66
C ILE A 56 -1.83 5.91 5.49
N ALA A 57 -3.16 5.95 5.59
CA ALA A 57 -3.92 4.93 6.30
C ALA A 57 -3.72 3.54 5.65
N LEU A 58 -3.76 3.48 4.33
CA LEU A 58 -3.56 2.27 3.54
C LEU A 58 -2.14 1.71 3.72
N SER A 59 -1.10 2.54 3.68
CA SER A 59 0.28 2.08 3.85
C SER A 59 0.55 1.55 5.26
N ILE A 60 -0.01 2.18 6.28
CA ILE A 60 0.10 1.71 7.67
C ILE A 60 -0.66 0.38 7.83
N PHE A 61 -1.87 0.27 7.24
CA PHE A 61 -2.62 -0.98 7.25
C PHE A 61 -1.88 -2.10 6.52
N HIS A 62 -1.24 -1.81 5.39
CA HIS A 62 -0.37 -2.75 4.68
C HIS A 62 0.70 -3.31 5.63
N LYS A 63 1.51 -2.42 6.21
CA LYS A 63 2.62 -2.75 7.09
C LYS A 63 2.19 -3.52 8.34
N ARG A 64 1.09 -3.11 8.99
CA ARG A 64 0.65 -3.63 10.28
C ARG A 64 -0.21 -4.89 10.16
N VAL A 65 -0.94 -5.06 9.06
CA VAL A 65 -1.90 -6.15 8.88
C VAL A 65 -1.48 -7.06 7.74
N VAL A 66 -1.43 -6.54 6.51
CA VAL A 66 -1.24 -7.36 5.31
C VAL A 66 0.13 -8.04 5.29
N SER A 67 1.21 -7.32 5.62
CA SER A 67 2.56 -7.89 5.63
C SER A 67 2.71 -9.01 6.66
N ASN A 68 2.04 -8.89 7.81
CA ASN A 68 2.03 -9.94 8.85
C ASN A 68 1.23 -11.18 8.40
N LEU A 69 0.10 -10.97 7.71
CA LEU A 69 -0.68 -12.05 7.12
C LEU A 69 0.08 -12.80 6.02
N ASP A 70 0.76 -12.07 5.12
CA ASP A 70 1.64 -12.67 4.11
C ASP A 70 2.82 -13.42 4.75
N GLY A 71 3.38 -12.87 5.84
CA GLY A 71 4.39 -13.51 6.67
C GLY A 71 3.91 -14.85 7.25
N ALA A 72 2.70 -14.91 7.79
CA ALA A 72 2.11 -16.15 8.31
C ALA A 72 1.93 -17.22 7.23
N VAL A 73 1.49 -16.82 6.03
CA VAL A 73 1.36 -17.72 4.88
C VAL A 73 2.70 -18.31 4.45
N LYS A 74 3.74 -17.46 4.36
CA LYS A 74 5.11 -17.87 4.01
C LYS A 74 5.69 -18.79 5.08
N PHE A 75 5.51 -18.44 6.36
CA PHE A 75 5.94 -19.26 7.49
C PHE A 75 5.31 -20.66 7.45
N TYR A 76 4.00 -20.75 7.21
CA TYR A 76 3.33 -22.04 7.04
C TYR A 76 3.94 -22.85 5.89
N GLY A 77 4.15 -22.22 4.73
CA GLY A 77 4.77 -22.87 3.57
C GLY A 77 6.14 -23.47 3.89
N ILE A 78 6.98 -22.72 4.62
CA ILE A 78 8.31 -23.17 5.05
C ILE A 78 8.19 -24.36 5.99
N VAL A 79 7.39 -24.27 7.06
CA VAL A 79 7.26 -25.36 8.04
C VAL A 79 6.71 -26.62 7.39
N ASN A 80 5.65 -26.50 6.59
CA ASN A 80 5.04 -27.64 5.90
C ASN A 80 6.04 -28.31 4.94
N SER A 81 6.92 -27.55 4.27
CA SER A 81 7.94 -28.11 3.39
C SER A 81 8.98 -28.96 4.13
N ILE A 82 9.22 -28.68 5.41
CA ILE A 82 10.23 -29.36 6.23
C ILE A 82 9.63 -30.55 6.97
N SER A 83 8.49 -30.37 7.64
CA SER A 83 7.95 -31.35 8.60
C SER A 83 6.68 -32.06 8.14
N LYS A 84 6.10 -31.70 6.98
CA LYS A 84 4.76 -32.15 6.55
C LYS A 84 3.69 -31.96 7.64
N ALA A 85 3.84 -30.93 8.49
CA ALA A 85 2.90 -30.64 9.55
C ALA A 85 1.60 -30.07 8.96
N ASP A 86 0.47 -30.73 9.25
CA ASP A 86 -0.85 -30.31 8.77
C ASP A 86 -1.42 -29.10 9.53
N THR A 87 -0.86 -28.75 10.69
CA THR A 87 -1.30 -27.63 11.53
C THR A 87 -0.11 -27.05 12.30
N ILE A 88 -0.07 -25.72 12.39
CA ILE A 88 0.91 -24.98 13.18
C ILE A 88 0.20 -24.22 14.29
N SER A 89 0.36 -24.67 15.53
CA SER A 89 -0.19 -23.99 16.70
C SER A 89 0.67 -22.79 17.08
N MET A 90 0.04 -21.62 17.17
CA MET A 90 0.63 -20.35 17.57
C MET A 90 -0.12 -19.83 18.80
N GLY A 91 0.36 -20.21 19.98
CA GLY A 91 -0.35 -19.94 21.23
C GLY A 91 -1.69 -20.66 21.25
N SER A 92 -2.79 -19.90 21.27
CA SER A 92 -4.16 -20.44 21.25
C SER A 92 -4.78 -20.53 19.85
N TYR A 93 -4.04 -20.21 18.79
CA TYR A 93 -4.53 -20.19 17.42
C TYR A 93 -3.88 -21.31 16.60
N ASP A 94 -4.69 -22.08 15.88
CA ASP A 94 -4.23 -23.14 15.00
C ASP A 94 -4.27 -22.69 13.55
N LEU A 95 -3.09 -22.52 12.95
CA LEU A 95 -2.96 -22.24 11.52
C LEU A 95 -2.98 -23.55 10.75
N THR A 96 -4.16 -23.88 10.23
CA THR A 96 -4.38 -25.04 9.35
C THR A 96 -4.12 -24.66 7.88
N PHE A 97 -4.07 -25.67 7.01
CA PHE A 97 -4.01 -25.46 5.56
C PHE A 97 -5.17 -24.60 5.02
N GLU A 98 -6.39 -24.82 5.54
CA GLU A 98 -7.58 -24.08 5.14
C GLU A 98 -7.48 -22.60 5.53
N GLU A 99 -7.11 -22.31 6.78
CA GLU A 99 -6.92 -20.94 7.27
C GLU A 99 -5.80 -20.23 6.50
N LYS A 100 -4.68 -20.92 6.26
CA LYS A 100 -3.59 -20.39 5.43
C LYS A 100 -4.08 -20.02 4.02
N ASN A 101 -4.97 -20.80 3.41
CA ASN A 101 -5.49 -20.49 2.07
C ASN A 101 -6.48 -19.32 2.07
N LYS A 102 -7.31 -19.17 3.11
CA LYS A 102 -8.15 -17.98 3.29
C LYS A 102 -7.31 -16.71 3.39
N ILE A 103 -6.25 -16.75 4.21
CA ILE A 103 -5.31 -15.63 4.36
C ILE A 103 -4.61 -15.33 3.03
N LEU A 104 -4.12 -16.35 2.32
CA LEU A 104 -3.47 -16.19 1.02
C LEU A 104 -4.42 -15.52 -0.01
N ALA A 105 -5.68 -15.95 -0.07
CA ALA A 105 -6.67 -15.34 -0.96
C ALA A 105 -6.89 -13.85 -0.64
N LEU A 106 -6.96 -13.49 0.65
CA LEU A 106 -7.06 -12.09 1.08
C LEU A 106 -5.85 -11.28 0.62
N VAL A 107 -4.63 -11.80 0.82
CA VAL A 107 -3.39 -11.14 0.39
C VAL A 107 -3.35 -10.95 -1.13
N ILE A 108 -3.75 -11.96 -1.91
CA ILE A 108 -3.83 -11.86 -3.38
C ILE A 108 -4.84 -10.79 -3.81
N ASN A 109 -6.02 -10.77 -3.18
CA ASN A 109 -7.06 -9.79 -3.48
C ASN A 109 -6.59 -8.36 -3.17
N TYR A 110 -5.93 -8.17 -2.03
CA TYR A 110 -5.32 -6.90 -1.65
C TYR A 110 -4.25 -6.45 -2.66
N ARG A 111 -3.31 -7.33 -3.02
CA ARG A 111 -2.27 -7.06 -4.03
C ARG A 111 -2.86 -6.65 -5.37
N THR A 112 -3.91 -7.36 -5.79
CA THR A 112 -4.64 -7.06 -7.02
C THR A 112 -5.31 -5.68 -6.95
N LEU A 113 -5.91 -5.34 -5.80
CA LEU A 113 -6.53 -4.04 -5.58
C LEU A 113 -5.51 -2.90 -5.69
N ILE A 114 -4.41 -2.93 -4.94
CA ILE A 114 -3.42 -1.84 -4.97
C ILE A 114 -2.75 -1.72 -6.35
N LYS A 115 -2.52 -2.84 -7.03
CA LYS A 115 -1.95 -2.85 -8.38
C LYS A 115 -2.87 -2.18 -9.41
N LYS A 116 -4.19 -2.29 -9.27
CA LYS A 116 -5.15 -1.56 -10.13
C LYS A 116 -5.03 -0.04 -10.01
N PHE A 117 -4.52 0.46 -8.90
CA PHE A 117 -4.24 1.87 -8.67
C PHE A 117 -2.78 2.25 -8.95
N GLY A 118 -2.01 1.40 -9.63
CA GLY A 118 -0.61 1.67 -9.95
C GLY A 118 0.35 1.59 -8.75
N ILE A 119 -0.12 1.07 -7.60
CA ILE A 119 0.66 0.98 -6.37
C ILE A 119 1.25 -0.43 -6.24
N SER A 120 2.56 -0.50 -6.00
CA SER A 120 3.28 -1.72 -5.64
C SER A 120 3.46 -1.84 -4.13
N GLU A 121 3.73 -3.04 -3.61
CA GLU A 121 4.01 -3.23 -2.17
C GLU A 121 5.23 -2.43 -1.72
N ASN A 122 6.24 -2.31 -2.59
CA ASN A 122 7.46 -1.57 -2.31
C ASN A 122 7.22 -0.06 -2.15
N ASP A 123 6.11 0.47 -2.69
CA ASP A 123 5.76 1.88 -2.48
C ASP A 123 5.34 2.17 -1.03
N PHE A 124 4.90 1.14 -0.30
CA PHE A 124 4.56 1.20 1.13
C PHE A 124 5.69 0.76 2.05
N ASP A 125 6.84 0.34 1.51
CA ASP A 125 8.03 0.06 2.30
C ASP A 125 8.82 1.36 2.51
N TYR A 126 8.55 2.01 3.64
CA TYR A 126 9.24 3.23 4.04
C TYR A 126 9.40 3.33 5.55
N THR A 127 10.44 4.05 5.97
CA THR A 127 10.72 4.34 7.38
C THR A 127 10.30 5.76 7.73
N GLU A 128 10.54 6.73 6.84
CA GLU A 128 10.24 8.14 7.06
C GLU A 128 9.06 8.63 6.22
N THR A 129 8.30 9.60 6.74
CA THR A 129 7.15 10.16 6.00
C THR A 129 7.60 10.84 4.71
N LYS A 130 8.79 11.45 4.72
CA LYS A 130 9.42 12.04 3.53
C LYS A 130 9.69 11.02 2.41
N GLU A 131 10.08 9.80 2.76
CA GLU A 131 10.29 8.71 1.80
C GLU A 131 8.95 8.32 1.15
N PHE A 132 7.91 8.15 1.96
CA PHE A 132 6.55 7.90 1.48
C PHE A 132 6.06 8.98 0.50
N LEU A 133 6.19 10.26 0.86
CA LEU A 133 5.81 11.37 -0.05
C LEU A 133 6.62 11.37 -1.34
N SER A 134 7.87 10.90 -1.30
CA SER A 134 8.71 10.76 -2.49
C SER A 134 8.24 9.61 -3.39
N ASN A 135 7.78 8.49 -2.80
CA ASN A 135 7.15 7.40 -3.54
C ASN A 135 5.86 7.89 -4.23
N LEU A 136 5.03 8.68 -3.55
CA LEU A 136 3.82 9.27 -4.16
C LEU A 136 4.14 10.18 -5.34
N LYS A 137 5.21 10.98 -5.24
CA LYS A 137 5.70 11.80 -6.35
C LYS A 137 6.08 10.94 -7.56
N ARG A 138 6.76 9.82 -7.32
CA ARG A 138 7.15 8.86 -8.36
C ARG A 138 5.91 8.26 -9.04
N ILE A 139 4.96 7.76 -8.25
CA ILE A 139 3.71 7.18 -8.79
C ILE A 139 2.98 8.18 -9.67
N LYS A 140 2.74 9.40 -9.18
CA LYS A 140 2.09 10.48 -9.96
C LYS A 140 2.85 10.84 -11.25
N SER A 141 4.18 10.76 -11.22
CA SER A 141 4.98 11.01 -12.41
C SER A 141 4.85 9.90 -13.47
N LEU A 142 4.74 8.64 -13.05
CA LEU A 142 4.56 7.51 -13.96
C LEU A 142 3.19 7.57 -14.66
N ASP A 143 2.12 7.89 -13.91
CA ASP A 143 0.78 8.09 -14.49
C ASP A 143 0.78 9.17 -15.58
N THR A 144 1.54 10.26 -15.36
CA THR A 144 1.63 11.36 -16.34
C THR A 144 2.55 11.07 -17.53
N TYR A 145 3.35 10.00 -17.51
CA TYR A 145 4.12 9.53 -18.67
C TYR A 145 3.29 8.60 -19.55
N ASP A 146 2.49 7.70 -18.96
CA ASP A 146 1.61 6.80 -19.73
C ASP A 146 0.50 7.59 -20.46
N ASP A 147 -0.06 8.62 -19.84
CA ASP A 147 -1.05 9.53 -20.47
C ASP A 147 -0.51 10.31 -21.68
N ARG A 148 0.82 10.52 -21.77
CA ARG A 148 1.44 11.24 -22.92
C ARG A 148 1.72 10.32 -24.10
N ASN A 149 1.94 9.03 -23.85
CA ASN A 149 2.15 8.06 -24.93
C ASN A 149 0.83 7.67 -25.61
N ASP A 150 -0.30 7.71 -24.91
CA ASP A 150 -1.62 7.40 -25.50
C ASP A 150 -2.23 8.56 -26.29
N LYS A 151 -1.68 9.78 -26.14
CA LYS A 151 -2.06 10.98 -26.95
C LYS A 151 -1.09 11.29 -28.09
N GLY A 152 -0.16 10.38 -28.40
CA GLY A 152 0.97 10.63 -29.29
C GLY A 152 1.04 9.78 -30.56
N ILE A 153 0.10 8.88 -30.84
CA ILE A 153 0.10 8.07 -32.07
C ILE A 153 -1.20 8.32 -32.85
N GLY A 154 -1.26 9.49 -33.47
CA GLY A 154 -2.30 9.90 -34.39
C GLY A 154 -1.73 10.79 -35.48
N LYS A 155 -1.34 10.16 -36.60
CA LYS A 155 -0.92 10.73 -37.90
C LYS A 155 0.37 11.57 -37.92
N ASN A 156 1.43 10.96 -38.45
CA ASN A 156 2.09 11.39 -39.69
C ASN A 156 2.96 10.23 -40.19
N ILE A 157 2.36 9.36 -41.01
CA ILE A 157 3.08 8.53 -41.98
C ILE A 157 2.91 9.28 -43.31
N GLU A 158 3.98 9.32 -44.12
CA GLU A 158 4.15 10.12 -45.35
C GLU A 158 4.57 11.56 -45.00
N ASP A 159 5.79 12.04 -45.26
CA ASP A 159 6.65 11.86 -46.44
C ASP A 159 8.15 12.09 -46.12
N ASP A 160 8.99 11.59 -47.04
CA ASP A 160 10.40 11.95 -47.28
C ASP A 160 11.51 11.34 -46.39
N LEU A 161 11.86 10.09 -46.71
CA LEU A 161 13.27 9.74 -46.91
C LEU A 161 13.64 10.12 -48.35
N PRO A 162 14.63 11.01 -48.55
CA PRO A 162 15.89 10.51 -49.09
C PRO A 162 17.16 11.20 -48.54
N PHE A 163 18.17 10.36 -48.32
CA PHE A 163 19.57 10.58 -47.90
C PHE A 163 19.85 10.77 -46.40
#